data_AF-A0A6A8GF32-F1
#
_entry.id   AF-A0A6A8GF32-F1
#
_cell.length_a   1.000
_cell.length_b   1.000
_cell.length_c   1.000
_cell.angle_alpha   90.00
_cell.angle_beta   90.00
_cell.angle_gamma   90.00
#
_symmetry.space_group_name_H-M   'P 1'
#
loop_
_entity.id
_entity.type
_entity.pdbx_description
1 polymer ?
#
loop_
_entity_poly.entity_id
_entity_poly.type
_entity_poly.pdbx_seq_one_letter_code
_entity_poly.pdbx_strand_id
1 'polypeptide(L)'
;MRTIRTAVEIDASPSAVWDVLTDFSSYPAWNPHVPHASGDLRVGEAVDIVVRREGGKDRSMTVTITALEPERRLEWVGKLLSPRLFEGRHTLELEPLGEERTRLVNREELSGVFARFATTDEPERDYEAMNRALKTRVERAPSIA
;
A
#
# COMPACT_ATOMS: atom_id res chain seq x y z
N MET A 1 -17.58 9.34 -4.56
CA MET A 1 -16.17 9.30 -4.13
C MET A 1 -16.14 8.70 -2.74
N ARG A 2 -15.33 7.68 -2.50
CA ARG A 2 -15.16 7.06 -1.18
C ARG A 2 -13.68 7.14 -0.83
N THR A 3 -13.39 7.51 0.40
CA THR A 3 -12.03 7.55 0.95
C THR A 3 -11.96 6.56 2.08
N ILE A 4 -10.95 5.71 2.07
CA ILE A 4 -10.61 4.82 3.18
C ILE A 4 -9.27 5.31 3.73
N ARG A 5 -9.14 5.36 5.06
CA ARG A 5 -7.92 5.80 5.72
C ARG A 5 -7.71 4.98 6.98
N THR A 6 -6.61 4.24 7.03
CA THR A 6 -6.15 3.52 8.21
C THR A 6 -4.78 4.03 8.63
N ALA A 7 -4.40 3.80 9.88
CA ALA A 7 -3.08 4.16 10.36
C ALA A 7 -2.58 3.17 11.40
N VAL A 8 -1.26 3.05 11.50
CA VAL A 8 -0.60 2.24 12.54
C VAL A 8 0.70 2.93 12.96
N GLU A 9 1.05 2.81 14.24
CA GLU A 9 2.37 3.20 14.74
C GLU A 9 3.30 1.98 14.71
N ILE A 10 4.49 2.18 14.18
CA ILE A 10 5.54 1.17 14.02
C ILE A 10 6.74 1.65 14.84
N ASP A 11 7.23 0.80 15.73
CA ASP A 11 8.43 1.02 16.54
C ASP A 11 9.68 0.74 15.71
N ALA A 12 9.84 1.51 14.64
CA ALA A 12 10.98 1.54 13.75
C ALA A 12 11.15 2.90 13.07
N SER A 13 12.37 3.18 12.59
CA SER A 13 12.69 4.41 11.86
C SER A 13 11.96 4.49 10.50
N PRO A 14 11.73 5.70 9.97
CA PRO A 14 11.12 5.87 8.65
C PRO A 14 11.87 5.14 7.53
N SER A 15 13.21 5.14 7.59
CA SER A 15 14.07 4.38 6.67
C SER A 15 13.79 2.88 6.72
N ALA A 16 13.73 2.27 7.91
CA ALA A 16 13.49 0.83 8.03
C ALA A 16 12.10 0.44 7.51
N VAL A 17 11.09 1.27 7.75
CA VAL A 17 9.74 1.07 7.19
C VAL A 17 9.75 1.23 5.67
N TRP A 18 10.44 2.26 5.16
CA TRP A 18 10.56 2.57 3.75
C TRP A 18 11.22 1.44 2.95
N ASP A 19 12.29 0.84 3.47
CA ASP A 19 12.99 -0.25 2.81
C ASP A 19 12.07 -1.46 2.58
N VAL A 20 11.23 -1.80 3.56
CA VAL A 20 10.26 -2.90 3.43
C VAL A 20 9.08 -2.52 2.52
N LEU A 21 8.62 -1.27 2.57
CA LEU A 21 7.54 -0.77 1.71
C LEU A 21 7.93 -0.69 0.23
N THR A 22 9.21 -0.46 -0.07
CA THR A 22 9.69 -0.28 -1.44
C THR A 22 10.26 -1.56 -2.06
N ASP A 23 10.50 -2.58 -1.25
CA ASP A 23 10.88 -3.92 -1.70
C ASP A 23 9.66 -4.76 -2.12
N PHE A 24 9.14 -4.48 -3.31
CA PHE A 24 8.02 -5.24 -3.91
C PHE A 24 8.29 -6.73 -4.05
N SER A 25 9.56 -7.13 -4.15
CA SER A 25 9.93 -8.54 -4.28
C SER A 25 9.66 -9.34 -3.00
N SER A 26 9.71 -8.69 -1.83
CA SER A 26 9.42 -9.33 -0.54
C SER A 26 7.95 -9.27 -0.12
N TYR A 27 7.10 -8.55 -0.83
CA TYR A 27 5.66 -8.46 -0.55
C TYR A 27 4.99 -9.83 -0.33
N PRO A 28 5.24 -10.88 -1.13
CA PRO A 28 4.60 -12.18 -0.93
C PRO A 28 4.92 -12.82 0.43
N ALA A 29 6.03 -12.43 1.07
CA ALA A 29 6.47 -12.98 2.34
C ALA A 29 5.78 -12.34 3.55
N TRP A 30 5.20 -11.14 3.40
CA TRP A 30 4.61 -10.40 4.52
C TRP A 30 3.22 -9.83 4.24
N ASN A 31 2.89 -9.45 3.00
CA ASN A 31 1.64 -8.79 2.66
C ASN A 31 0.54 -9.83 2.34
N PRO A 32 -0.50 -9.97 3.19
CA PRO A 32 -1.56 -10.96 2.97
C PRO A 32 -2.44 -10.66 1.74
N HIS A 33 -2.44 -9.42 1.26
CA HIS A 33 -3.31 -8.94 0.18
C HIS A 33 -2.60 -8.72 -1.14
N VAL A 34 -1.27 -8.60 -1.14
CA VAL A 34 -0.48 -8.38 -2.36
C VAL A 34 0.52 -9.52 -2.53
N PRO A 35 0.07 -10.70 -3.01
CA PRO A 35 0.94 -11.85 -3.25
C PRO A 35 1.92 -11.67 -4.41
N HIS A 36 1.82 -10.59 -5.19
CA HIS A 36 2.78 -10.26 -6.24
C HIS A 36 2.74 -8.76 -6.55
N ALA A 37 3.92 -8.15 -6.66
CA ALA A 37 4.13 -6.81 -7.19
C ALA A 37 5.43 -6.82 -8.00
N SER A 38 5.40 -6.35 -9.24
CA SER A 38 6.56 -6.33 -10.14
C SER A 38 6.54 -5.09 -11.03
N GLY A 39 7.70 -4.44 -11.18
CA GLY A 39 7.86 -3.24 -11.98
C GLY A 39 8.91 -2.32 -11.36
N ASP A 40 9.22 -1.24 -12.08
CA ASP A 40 10.18 -0.26 -11.62
C ASP A 40 9.52 0.71 -10.64
N LEU A 41 10.11 0.85 -9.46
CA LEU A 41 9.68 1.83 -8.48
C LEU A 41 10.20 3.22 -8.87
N ARG A 42 9.58 3.82 -9.88
CA ARG A 42 9.91 5.17 -10.38
C ARG A 42 8.63 5.90 -10.78
N VAL A 43 8.54 7.18 -10.46
CA VAL A 43 7.40 8.02 -10.85
C VAL A 43 7.17 7.95 -12.36
N GLY A 44 5.93 7.70 -12.76
CA GLY A 44 5.49 7.52 -14.14
C GLY A 44 5.53 6.07 -14.64
N GLU A 45 6.21 5.17 -13.94
CA GLU A 45 6.33 3.77 -14.35
C GLU A 45 5.13 2.92 -13.96
N ALA A 46 4.90 1.89 -14.77
CA ALA A 46 3.86 0.90 -14.57
C ALA A 46 4.37 -0.23 -13.67
N VAL A 47 3.54 -0.63 -12.72
CA VAL A 47 3.78 -1.75 -11.81
C VAL A 47 2.60 -2.69 -11.90
N ASP A 48 2.88 -3.96 -12.17
CA ASP A 48 1.90 -5.02 -12.16
C ASP A 48 1.75 -5.55 -10.74
N ILE A 49 0.52 -5.51 -10.22
CA ILE A 49 0.18 -6.03 -8.90
C ILE A 49 -0.91 -7.09 -9.01
N VAL A 50 -0.84 -8.09 -8.13
CA VAL A 50 -1.94 -9.04 -7.91
C VAL A 50 -2.51 -8.74 -6.54
N VAL A 51 -3.82 -8.48 -6.48
CA VAL A 51 -4.54 -8.25 -5.23
C VAL A 51 -5.38 -9.48 -4.90
N ARG A 52 -5.20 -9.98 -3.67
CA ARG A 52 -5.96 -11.06 -3.07
C ARG A 52 -6.87 -10.52 -1.98
N ARG A 53 -8.15 -10.89 -2.04
CA ARG A 53 -9.14 -10.62 -1.00
C ARG A 53 -9.59 -11.92 -0.35
N GLU A 54 -9.95 -11.87 0.93
CA GLU A 54 -10.47 -13.05 1.63
C GLU A 54 -11.71 -13.60 0.92
N GLY A 55 -11.72 -14.91 0.65
CA GLY A 55 -12.84 -15.60 -0.02
C GLY A 55 -13.04 -15.28 -1.51
N GLY A 56 -12.20 -14.41 -2.11
CA GLY A 56 -12.29 -13.97 -3.50
C GLY A 56 -11.26 -14.62 -4.43
N LYS A 57 -11.41 -14.36 -5.74
CA LYS A 57 -10.37 -14.65 -6.74
C LYS A 57 -9.34 -13.53 -6.77
N ASP A 58 -8.08 -13.90 -6.93
CA ASP A 58 -6.98 -12.98 -7.20
C ASP A 58 -7.29 -12.13 -8.44
N ARG A 59 -6.91 -10.85 -8.38
CA ARG A 59 -7.09 -9.91 -9.50
C ARG A 59 -5.77 -9.23 -9.81
N SER A 60 -5.31 -9.40 -11.04
CA SER A 60 -4.19 -8.65 -11.58
C SER A 60 -4.64 -7.28 -12.06
N MET A 61 -3.83 -6.26 -11.80
CA MET A 61 -4.01 -4.93 -12.36
C MET A 61 -2.67 -4.23 -12.49
N THR A 62 -2.58 -3.33 -13.46
CA THR A 62 -1.42 -2.45 -13.63
C THR A 62 -1.72 -1.11 -12.97
N VAL A 63 -0.83 -0.67 -12.09
CA VAL A 63 -0.87 0.65 -11.44
C VAL A 63 0.26 1.52 -11.97
N THR A 64 0.14 2.83 -11.86
CA THR A 64 1.21 3.77 -12.20
C THR A 64 1.69 4.46 -10.94
N ILE A 65 3.00 4.46 -10.68
CA ILE A 65 3.57 5.22 -9.56
C ILE A 65 3.42 6.72 -9.84
N THR A 66 2.76 7.44 -8.95
CA THR A 66 2.51 8.89 -9.07
C THR A 66 3.32 9.73 -8.09
N ALA A 67 3.74 9.16 -6.97
CA ALA A 67 4.69 9.79 -6.05
C ALA A 67 5.63 8.75 -5.45
N LEU A 68 6.90 9.12 -5.34
CA LEU A 68 7.94 8.35 -4.67
C LEU A 68 8.88 9.34 -3.97
N GLU A 69 8.55 9.63 -2.71
CA GLU A 69 9.29 10.53 -1.84
C GLU A 69 9.94 9.69 -0.74
N PRO A 70 11.27 9.48 -0.77
CA PRO A 70 11.97 8.63 0.18
C PRO A 70 11.58 8.92 1.63
N GLU A 71 11.32 7.85 2.39
CA GLU A 71 10.97 7.89 3.82
C GLU A 71 9.72 8.71 4.16
N ARG A 72 8.91 9.08 3.15
CA ARG A 72 7.78 10.00 3.32
C ARG A 72 6.51 9.52 2.64
N ARG A 73 6.58 9.16 1.36
CA ARG A 73 5.36 8.91 0.59
C ARG A 73 5.60 8.03 -0.62
N LEU A 74 4.80 6.97 -0.72
CA LEU A 74 4.64 6.17 -1.91
C LEU A 74 3.18 6.27 -2.36
N GLU A 75 2.97 6.62 -3.62
CA GLU A 75 1.64 6.71 -4.20
C GLU A 75 1.58 6.04 -5.56
N TRP A 76 0.49 5.33 -5.81
CA TRP A 76 0.17 4.82 -7.13
C TRP A 76 -1.31 4.94 -7.44
N VAL A 77 -1.61 4.92 -8.74
CA VAL A 77 -2.97 4.97 -9.27
C VAL A 77 -3.25 3.75 -10.12
N GLY A 78 -4.28 3.00 -9.76
CA GLY A 78 -4.84 1.92 -10.57
C GLY A 78 -5.95 2.43 -11.49
N LYS A 79 -5.88 2.07 -12.78
CA LYS A 79 -6.93 2.38 -13.78
C LYS A 79 -7.40 1.07 -14.42
N LEU A 80 -8.71 0.83 -14.42
CA LEU A 80 -9.30 -0.32 -15.11
C LEU A 80 -10.04 0.18 -16.37
N LEU A 81 -9.66 -0.32 -17.55
CA LEU A 81 -10.35 -0.19 -18.84
C LEU A 81 -10.48 1.23 -19.45
N SER A 82 -10.65 2.30 -18.67
CA SER A 82 -10.64 3.71 -19.13
C SER A 82 -10.55 4.70 -17.95
N PRO A 83 -9.74 5.78 -18.00
CA PRO A 83 -9.61 6.77 -16.93
C PRO A 83 -10.93 7.47 -16.55
N ARG A 84 -11.94 7.41 -17.43
CA ARG A 84 -13.25 8.06 -17.20
C ARG A 84 -14.24 7.21 -16.40
N LEU A 85 -13.92 5.94 -16.13
CA LEU A 85 -14.87 5.01 -15.49
C LEU A 85 -14.36 4.45 -14.14
N PHE A 86 -13.04 4.34 -13.96
CA PHE A 86 -12.43 3.66 -12.81
C PHE A 86 -11.06 4.27 -12.45
N GLU A 87 -10.93 4.82 -11.25
CA GLU A 87 -9.63 5.26 -10.69
C GLU A 87 -9.61 4.97 -9.19
N GLY A 88 -8.57 4.26 -8.74
CA GLY A 88 -8.21 4.08 -7.33
C GLY A 88 -6.82 4.64 -7.09
N ARG A 89 -6.69 5.60 -6.17
CA ARG A 89 -5.41 6.18 -5.76
C ARG A 89 -5.07 5.65 -4.37
N HIS A 90 -3.97 4.91 -4.30
CA HIS A 90 -3.43 4.39 -3.06
C HIS A 90 -2.24 5.24 -2.65
N THR A 91 -2.30 5.82 -1.46
CA THR A 91 -1.20 6.58 -0.84
C THR A 91 -0.77 5.90 0.47
N LEU A 92 0.54 5.66 0.61
CA LEU A 92 1.20 5.24 1.83
C LEU A 92 2.10 6.39 2.30
N GLU A 93 1.79 6.98 3.44
CA GLU A 93 2.54 8.10 4.01
C GLU A 93 3.22 7.67 5.32
N LEU A 94 4.48 8.09 5.49
CA LEU A 94 5.28 7.86 6.68
C LEU A 94 5.45 9.21 7.41
N GLU A 95 4.89 9.29 8.62
CA GLU A 95 5.02 10.41 9.52
C GLU A 95 6.00 10.04 10.65
N PRO A 96 7.21 10.64 10.72
CA PRO A 96 8.13 10.39 11.82
C PRO A 96 7.53 10.88 13.16
N LEU A 97 7.52 10.01 14.17
CA LEU A 97 7.12 10.33 15.55
C LEU A 97 8.35 10.37 16.50
N GLY A 98 9.55 10.30 15.94
CA GLY A 98 10.84 10.21 16.61
C GLY A 98 11.85 9.53 15.69
N GLU A 99 13.06 9.26 16.18
CA GLU A 99 14.10 8.58 15.40
C GLU A 99 13.77 7.10 15.16
N GLU A 100 13.13 6.44 16.13
CA GLU A 100 12.80 5.00 16.10
C GLU A 100 11.30 4.72 16.08
N ARG A 101 10.48 5.71 15.73
CA ARG A 101 9.02 5.52 15.65
C ARG A 101 8.44 6.23 14.43
N THR A 102 7.61 5.51 13.70
CA THR A 102 6.97 5.99 12.48
C THR A 102 5.49 5.68 12.51
N ARG A 103 4.66 6.65 12.15
CA ARG A 103 3.25 6.41 11.86
C ARG A 103 3.09 6.19 10.36
N LEU A 104 2.61 5.01 10.00
CA LEU A 104 2.15 4.73 8.64
C LEU A 104 0.69 5.16 8.52
N VAL A 105 0.39 5.96 7.51
CA VAL A 105 -0.98 6.28 7.07
C VAL A 105 -1.20 5.62 5.72
N ASN A 106 -2.21 4.75 5.66
CA ASN A 106 -2.58 4.02 4.46
C ASN A 106 -3.95 4.53 3.99
N ARG A 107 -3.98 5.10 2.79
CA ARG A 107 -5.13 5.83 2.27
C ARG A 107 -5.47 5.34 0.87
N GLU A 108 -6.76 5.07 0.64
CA GLU A 108 -7.29 4.77 -0.69
C GLU A 108 -8.40 5.77 -1.03
N GLU A 109 -8.25 6.45 -2.15
CA GLU A 109 -9.30 7.27 -2.76
C GLU A 109 -9.89 6.54 -3.96
N LEU A 110 -11.15 6.11 -3.83
CA LEU A 110 -11.88 5.43 -4.89
C LEU A 110 -12.85 6.40 -5.57
N SER A 111 -12.72 6.51 -6.88
CA SER A 111 -13.63 7.29 -7.72
C SER A 111 -14.26 6.44 -8.83
N GLY A 112 -15.29 7.01 -9.47
CA GLY A 112 -16.09 6.29 -10.46
C GLY A 112 -16.80 5.07 -9.87
N VAL A 113 -16.89 4.02 -10.66
CA VAL A 113 -17.68 2.83 -10.34
C VAL A 113 -17.05 1.97 -9.22
N PHE A 114 -15.76 2.08 -8.90
CA PHE A 114 -15.18 1.35 -7.76
C PHE A 114 -15.80 1.75 -6.42
N ALA A 115 -16.22 3.01 -6.28
CA ALA A 115 -16.89 3.48 -5.08
C ALA A 115 -18.23 2.76 -4.80
N ARG A 116 -18.89 2.19 -5.84
CA ARG A 116 -20.13 1.39 -5.66
C ARG A 116 -19.90 -0.08 -5.33
N PHE A 117 -18.65 -0.57 -5.41
CA PHE A 117 -18.29 -1.96 -5.06
C PHE A 117 -17.51 -2.03 -3.75
N ALA A 118 -16.82 -0.97 -3.38
CA ALA A 118 -16.39 -0.75 -2.00
C ALA A 118 -17.60 -0.27 -1.19
N THR A 119 -18.63 -1.09 -1.03
CA THR A 119 -19.82 -0.81 -0.19
C THR A 119 -19.79 -1.58 1.12
N THR A 120 -18.77 -2.40 1.34
CA THR A 120 -18.50 -3.17 2.55
C THR A 120 -17.30 -2.57 3.31
N ASP A 121 -17.12 -2.93 4.58
CA ASP A 121 -15.94 -2.56 5.40
C ASP A 121 -14.70 -3.40 5.06
N GLU A 122 -14.82 -4.35 4.12
CA GLU A 122 -13.76 -5.28 3.73
C GLU A 122 -12.46 -4.59 3.29
N PRO A 123 -12.48 -3.51 2.47
CA PRO A 123 -11.23 -2.82 2.09
C PRO A 123 -10.48 -2.24 3.29
N GLU A 124 -11.19 -1.74 4.31
CA GLU A 124 -10.55 -1.15 5.50
C GLU A 124 -9.83 -2.23 6.31
N ARG A 125 -10.48 -3.39 6.50
CA ARG A 125 -9.88 -4.55 7.17
C ARG A 125 -8.64 -5.07 6.44
N ASP A 126 -8.69 -5.12 5.10
CA ASP A 126 -7.56 -5.52 4.27
C ASP A 126 -6.36 -4.56 4.49
N TYR A 127 -6.59 -3.25 4.50
CA TYR A 127 -5.53 -2.27 4.76
C TYR A 127 -5.01 -2.31 6.20
N GLU A 128 -5.88 -2.51 7.19
CA GLU A 128 -5.43 -2.73 8.57
C GLU A 128 -4.57 -3.99 8.72
N ALA A 129 -4.92 -5.07 8.02
CA ALA A 129 -4.16 -6.31 8.03
C ALA A 129 -2.78 -6.11 7.36
N MET A 130 -2.74 -5.42 6.22
CA MET A 130 -1.47 -4.99 5.59
C MET A 130 -0.61 -4.17 6.56
N ASN A 131 -1.20 -3.18 7.24
CA ASN A 131 -0.51 -2.33 8.21
C ASN A 131 0.08 -3.15 9.37
N ARG A 132 -0.69 -4.07 9.96
CA ARG A 132 -0.21 -4.96 11.04
C ARG A 132 0.90 -5.90 10.57
N ALA A 133 0.80 -6.40 9.34
CA ALA A 133 1.80 -7.29 8.79
C ALA A 133 3.12 -6.56 8.51
N LEU A 134 3.06 -5.33 7.98
CA LEU A 134 4.22 -4.46 7.84
C LEU A 134 4.86 -4.16 9.19
N LYS A 135 4.06 -3.72 10.19
CA LYS A 135 4.54 -3.49 11.56
C LYS A 135 5.33 -4.69 12.08
N THR A 136 4.72 -5.88 12.00
CA THR A 136 5.34 -7.13 12.45
C THR A 136 6.64 -7.44 11.70
N ARG A 137 6.68 -7.19 10.38
CA ARG A 137 7.83 -7.47 9.53
C ARG A 137 9.01 -6.55 9.82
N VAL A 138 8.74 -5.27 10.06
CA VAL A 138 9.77 -4.25 10.32
C VAL A 138 10.29 -4.41 11.75
N GLU A 139 9.43 -4.57 12.75
CA GLU A 139 9.85 -4.67 14.16
C GLU A 139 10.59 -5.96 14.51
N ARG A 140 10.42 -7.01 13.69
CA ARG A 140 11.19 -8.25 13.82
C ARG A 140 12.54 -8.20 13.13
N ALA A 141 12.74 -7.29 12.19
CA ALA A 141 14.06 -7.06 11.61
C ALA A 141 14.84 -6.21 12.62
N PRO A 142 15.92 -6.72 13.24
CA PRO A 142 16.73 -5.89 14.11
C PRO A 142 17.18 -4.65 13.32
N SER A 143 16.94 -3.47 13.88
CA SER A 143 17.46 -2.22 13.34
C SER A 143 18.98 -2.38 13.28
N ILE A 144 19.55 -2.49 12.07
CA ILE A 144 20.99 -2.53 11.91
C ILE A 144 21.45 -1.09 12.09
N ALA A 145 21.97 -0.81 13.29
CA ALA A 145 22.66 0.42 13.64
C ALA A 145 23.98 0.56 12.88
#